data_AF-A0A0C9WKY2-F1
#
_entry.id   AF-A0A0C9WKY2-F1
#
_cell.length_a   1.000
_cell.length_b   1.000
_cell.length_c   1.000
_cell.angle_alpha   90.00
_cell.angle_beta   90.00
_cell.angle_gamma   90.00
#
_symmetry.space_group_name_H-M   'P 1'
#
loop_
_entity.id
_entity.type
_entity.pdbx_description
1 polymer ?
#
loop_
_entity_poly.entity_id
_entity_poly.type
_entity_poly.pdbx_seq_one_letter_code
_entity_poly.pdbx_strand_id
1 'polypeptide(L)'
;LRKVAFAIKNSTTIVLPQWFAILQDLQLTERMMPRDVTTRWNSTFDMLDFAVEHIVALNAITGNRDMKLRQYELSEDEWDVARQLRDIFKDATLFFSRRTPSIATVIPAMDHIDEHLATAAIDNKYPLAIKAALAIGKKTLNRYYDKTDHSEVFRIAMGMDFLTLLHFFSNLLLVLHPRHKLQYFKNAGWQDEWIERAEEIVRTEFDLSYGSMDTTSGETRLPKSKVCAPKLSSYIKSHCLL
;
A
#
# COMPACT_ATOMS: atom_id res chain seq x y z
N LEU A 1 -5.49 -19.72 10.43
CA LEU A 1 -5.99 -18.41 10.95
C LEU A 1 -7.41 -18.03 10.49
N ARG A 2 -7.67 -17.70 9.21
CA ARG A 2 -9.03 -17.28 8.74
C ARG A 2 -10.15 -18.25 9.14
N LYS A 3 -9.92 -19.55 8.94
CA LYS A 3 -10.88 -20.62 9.29
C LYS A 3 -11.11 -20.70 10.81
N VAL A 4 -10.07 -20.49 11.62
CA VAL A 4 -10.16 -20.44 13.09
C VAL A 4 -10.99 -19.25 13.53
N ALA A 5 -10.69 -18.05 13.04
CA ALA A 5 -11.46 -16.83 13.32
C ALA A 5 -12.95 -16.99 12.95
N PHE A 6 -13.22 -17.63 11.82
CA PHE A 6 -14.58 -17.96 11.39
C PHE A 6 -15.26 -18.93 12.36
N ALA A 7 -14.60 -20.04 12.70
CA ALA A 7 -15.14 -21.08 13.57
C ALA A 7 -15.43 -20.56 14.99
N ILE A 8 -14.49 -19.83 15.60
CA ILE A 8 -14.68 -19.22 16.92
C ILE A 8 -15.90 -18.31 16.93
N LYS A 9 -16.00 -17.39 15.95
CA LYS A 9 -17.07 -16.40 15.95
C LYS A 9 -18.45 -16.97 15.57
N ASN A 10 -18.53 -18.09 14.86
CA ASN A 10 -19.80 -18.70 14.47
C ASN A 10 -20.27 -19.81 15.43
N SER A 11 -19.46 -20.24 16.38
CA SER A 11 -19.87 -21.18 17.44
C SER A 11 -20.06 -20.44 18.75
N THR A 12 -21.17 -19.70 18.85
CA THR A 12 -21.48 -18.81 19.97
C THR A 12 -21.72 -19.55 21.30
N THR A 13 -22.04 -20.84 21.26
CA THR A 13 -22.42 -21.63 22.44
C THR A 13 -21.32 -22.55 22.97
N ILE A 14 -20.33 -22.92 22.17
CA ILE A 14 -19.30 -23.91 22.56
C ILE A 14 -17.90 -23.30 22.45
N VAL A 15 -17.48 -22.93 21.25
CA VAL A 15 -16.10 -22.49 21.01
C VAL A 15 -15.88 -21.06 21.50
N LEU A 16 -16.84 -20.16 21.31
CA LEU A 16 -16.70 -18.76 21.72
C LEU A 16 -16.60 -18.59 23.25
N PRO A 17 -17.44 -19.24 24.08
CA PRO A 17 -17.26 -19.18 25.54
C PRO A 17 -15.92 -19.79 25.97
N GLN A 18 -15.51 -20.90 25.36
CA GLN A 18 -14.21 -21.52 25.65
C GLN A 18 -13.03 -20.61 25.29
N TRP A 19 -13.13 -19.86 24.19
CA TRP A 19 -12.13 -18.86 23.81
C TRP A 19 -11.94 -17.82 24.91
N PHE A 20 -13.02 -17.23 25.42
CA PHE A 20 -12.93 -16.25 26.50
C PHE A 20 -12.43 -16.85 27.81
N ALA A 21 -12.83 -18.08 28.14
CA ALA A 21 -12.30 -18.78 29.31
C ALA A 21 -10.77 -18.97 29.22
N ILE A 22 -10.26 -19.40 28.05
CA ILE A 22 -8.81 -19.53 27.82
C ILE A 22 -8.10 -18.18 27.93
N LEU A 23 -8.67 -17.10 27.38
CA LEU A 23 -8.08 -15.77 27.50
C LEU A 23 -8.00 -15.30 28.96
N GLN A 24 -9.05 -15.57 29.74
CA GLN A 24 -9.09 -15.24 31.16
C GLN A 24 -8.06 -16.04 31.96
N ASP A 25 -7.96 -17.35 31.70
CA ASP A 25 -6.98 -18.24 32.34
C ASP A 25 -5.53 -17.82 32.04
N LEU A 26 -5.28 -17.37 30.81
CA LEU A 26 -3.97 -16.88 30.37
C LEU A 26 -3.71 -15.41 30.73
N GLN A 27 -4.65 -14.73 31.40
CA GLN A 27 -4.58 -13.31 31.75
C GLN A 27 -4.31 -12.41 30.54
N LEU A 28 -4.81 -12.79 29.36
CA LEU A 28 -4.73 -12.02 28.13
C LEU A 28 -5.91 -11.07 28.01
N THR A 29 -5.78 -10.04 27.17
CA THR A 29 -6.88 -9.10 26.95
C THR A 29 -8.06 -9.82 26.30
N GLU A 30 -9.22 -9.78 26.95
CA GLU A 30 -10.44 -10.39 26.44
C GLU A 30 -10.94 -9.68 25.17
N ARG A 31 -10.50 -10.18 24.02
CA ARG A 31 -10.85 -9.62 22.72
C ARG A 31 -11.22 -10.73 21.73
N MET A 32 -12.22 -10.44 20.91
CA MET A 32 -12.61 -11.32 19.81
C MET A 32 -11.58 -11.24 18.69
N MET A 33 -11.18 -12.40 18.17
CA MET A 33 -10.29 -12.49 17.01
C MET A 33 -10.87 -11.71 15.81
N PRO A 34 -10.12 -10.75 15.24
CA PRO A 34 -10.52 -10.04 14.03
C PRO A 34 -10.78 -11.01 12.88
N ARG A 35 -11.83 -10.74 12.09
CA ARG A 35 -12.05 -11.47 10.84
C ARG A 35 -11.32 -10.77 9.71
N ASP A 36 -10.73 -11.57 8.83
CA ASP A 36 -10.29 -11.08 7.55
C ASP A 36 -11.48 -10.79 6.64
N VAL A 37 -11.53 -9.57 6.09
CA VAL A 37 -12.61 -9.03 5.27
C VAL A 37 -12.01 -8.51 3.98
N THR A 38 -12.33 -9.14 2.85
CA THR A 38 -11.74 -8.85 1.54
C THR A 38 -11.82 -7.37 1.13
N THR A 39 -12.86 -6.66 1.55
CA THR A 39 -13.08 -5.25 1.22
C THR A 39 -12.41 -4.27 2.18
N ARG A 40 -11.82 -4.74 3.29
CA ARG A 40 -11.13 -3.91 4.27
C ARG A 40 -9.64 -4.14 4.17
N TRP A 41 -8.93 -3.16 3.62
CA TRP A 41 -7.49 -3.24 3.30
C TRP A 41 -6.61 -3.83 4.44
N ASN A 42 -6.89 -3.46 5.69
CA ASN A 42 -6.02 -3.82 6.82
C ASN A 42 -6.47 -5.08 7.57
N SER A 43 -7.58 -5.73 7.19
CA SER A 43 -8.15 -6.82 7.99
C SER A 43 -7.24 -8.04 8.08
N THR A 44 -6.48 -8.33 7.01
CA THR A 44 -5.51 -9.43 7.02
C THR A 44 -4.38 -9.13 8.00
N PHE A 45 -3.86 -7.90 7.99
CA PHE A 45 -2.84 -7.44 8.92
C PHE A 45 -3.36 -7.47 10.36
N ASP A 46 -4.53 -6.87 10.64
CA ASP A 46 -5.14 -6.84 11.97
C ASP A 46 -5.37 -8.27 12.53
N MET A 47 -5.76 -9.22 11.66
CA MET A 47 -5.93 -10.62 12.03
C MET A 47 -4.59 -11.30 12.34
N LEU A 48 -3.54 -11.03 11.55
CA LEU A 48 -2.20 -11.59 11.77
C LEU A 48 -1.56 -11.04 13.03
N ASP A 49 -1.65 -9.72 13.24
CA ASP A 49 -1.11 -9.03 14.42
C ASP A 49 -1.74 -9.59 15.70
N PHE A 50 -3.08 -9.67 15.73
CA PHE A 50 -3.81 -10.30 16.82
C PHE A 50 -3.42 -11.77 17.03
N ALA A 51 -3.31 -12.55 15.94
CA ALA A 51 -2.97 -13.96 16.03
C ALA A 51 -1.58 -14.19 16.61
N VAL A 52 -0.60 -13.34 16.27
CA VAL A 52 0.76 -13.43 16.81
C VAL A 52 0.79 -13.04 18.30
N GLU A 53 0.00 -12.05 18.72
CA GLU A 53 -0.14 -11.70 20.14
C GLU A 53 -0.78 -12.83 20.96
N HIS A 54 -1.69 -13.60 20.35
CA HIS A 54 -2.50 -14.61 21.04
C HIS A 54 -2.13 -16.05 20.64
N ILE A 55 -0.87 -16.31 20.27
CA ILE A 55 -0.40 -17.65 19.84
C ILE A 55 -0.73 -18.71 20.90
N VAL A 56 -0.46 -18.43 22.17
CA VAL A 56 -0.67 -19.40 23.27
C VAL A 56 -2.15 -19.77 23.39
N ALA A 57 -3.05 -18.79 23.33
CA ALA A 57 -4.49 -19.01 23.37
C ALA A 57 -4.99 -19.77 22.13
N LEU A 58 -4.46 -19.43 20.95
CA LEU A 58 -4.82 -20.09 19.70
C LEU A 58 -4.36 -21.56 19.68
N ASN A 59 -3.14 -21.84 20.12
CA ASN A 59 -2.65 -23.21 20.24
C ASN A 59 -3.46 -24.01 21.27
N ALA A 60 -3.83 -23.40 22.41
CA ALA A 60 -4.66 -24.05 23.43
C ALA A 60 -6.06 -24.41 22.90
N ILE A 61 -6.74 -23.50 22.19
CA ILE A 61 -8.09 -23.77 21.68
C ILE A 61 -8.08 -24.74 20.49
N THR A 62 -7.08 -24.69 19.62
CA THR A 62 -6.97 -25.65 18.49
C THR A 62 -6.51 -27.02 18.96
N GLY A 63 -5.68 -27.11 20.00
CA GLY A 63 -5.22 -28.37 20.58
C GLY A 63 -6.30 -29.12 21.36
N ASN A 64 -7.36 -28.43 21.83
CA ASN A 64 -8.46 -29.06 22.55
C ASN A 64 -9.33 -29.94 21.61
N ARG A 65 -9.41 -31.24 21.92
CA ARG A 65 -10.15 -32.24 21.14
C ARG A 65 -11.65 -31.96 21.09
N ASP A 66 -12.22 -31.42 22.17
CA ASP A 66 -13.66 -31.17 22.28
C ASP A 66 -14.12 -30.03 21.36
N MET A 67 -13.20 -29.12 21.04
CA MET A 67 -13.48 -27.96 20.17
C MET A 67 -13.55 -28.32 18.69
N LYS A 68 -13.07 -29.52 18.29
CA LYS A 68 -13.01 -29.98 16.89
C LYS A 68 -12.27 -29.00 15.94
N LEU A 69 -11.33 -28.22 16.48
CA LEU A 69 -10.53 -27.24 15.72
C LEU A 69 -9.11 -27.71 15.39
N ARG A 70 -8.75 -28.95 15.77
CA ARG A 70 -7.40 -29.51 15.60
C ARG A 70 -6.89 -29.52 14.16
N GLN A 71 -7.79 -29.61 13.19
CA GLN A 71 -7.47 -29.49 11.76
C GLN A 71 -6.95 -28.10 11.34
N TYR A 72 -6.99 -27.11 12.24
CA TYR A 72 -6.50 -25.76 12.02
C TYR A 72 -5.34 -25.39 12.95
N GLU A 73 -4.79 -26.36 13.67
CA GLU A 73 -3.54 -26.23 14.43
C GLU A 73 -2.41 -25.86 13.47
N LEU A 74 -1.62 -24.86 13.84
CA LEU A 74 -0.52 -24.35 13.03
C LEU A 74 0.80 -24.88 13.59
N SER A 75 1.73 -25.25 12.71
CA SER A 75 3.09 -25.59 13.13
C SER A 75 3.91 -24.34 13.49
N GLU A 76 5.04 -24.53 14.18
CA GLU A 76 5.98 -23.42 14.45
C GLU A 76 6.47 -22.75 13.16
N ASP A 77 6.76 -23.54 12.11
CA ASP A 77 7.16 -23.01 10.80
C ASP A 77 6.06 -22.14 10.16
N GLU A 78 4.80 -22.55 10.29
CA GLU A 78 3.66 -21.76 9.79
C GLU A 78 3.45 -20.47 10.60
N TRP A 79 3.71 -20.51 11.90
CA TRP A 79 3.72 -19.32 12.76
C TRP A 79 4.84 -18.37 12.38
N ASP A 80 6.02 -18.87 12.03
CA ASP A 80 7.12 -18.04 11.53
C ASP A 80 6.76 -17.35 10.21
N VAL A 81 6.11 -18.07 9.29
CA VAL A 81 5.59 -17.47 8.06
C VAL A 81 4.58 -16.37 8.36
N ALA A 82 3.68 -16.57 9.34
CA ALA A 82 2.69 -15.57 9.74
C ALA A 82 3.35 -14.30 10.33
N ARG A 83 4.39 -14.46 11.16
CA ARG A 83 5.18 -13.33 11.71
C ARG A 83 5.88 -12.55 10.60
N GLN A 84 6.56 -13.25 9.70
CA GLN A 84 7.27 -12.63 8.59
C GLN A 84 6.31 -11.87 7.67
N LEU A 85 5.16 -12.45 7.35
CA LEU A 85 4.15 -11.80 6.51
C LEU A 85 3.56 -10.55 7.18
N ARG A 86 3.29 -10.61 8.49
CA ARG A 86 2.84 -9.45 9.27
C ARG A 86 3.86 -8.31 9.18
N ASP A 87 5.13 -8.63 9.41
CA ASP A 87 6.20 -7.62 9.49
C ASP A 87 6.44 -6.95 8.13
N ILE A 88 6.39 -7.71 7.03
CA ILE A 88 6.61 -7.16 5.68
C ILE A 88 5.61 -6.06 5.32
N PHE A 89 4.35 -6.21 5.73
CA PHE A 89 3.26 -5.31 5.35
C PHE A 89 2.87 -4.32 6.45
N LYS A 90 3.49 -4.38 7.64
CA LYS A 90 3.13 -3.57 8.80
C LYS A 90 3.18 -2.08 8.50
N ASP A 91 4.33 -1.59 8.02
CA ASP A 91 4.56 -0.16 7.84
C ASP A 91 3.67 0.43 6.74
N ALA A 92 3.54 -0.30 5.62
CA ALA A 92 2.63 0.05 4.54
C ALA A 92 1.17 0.16 5.02
N THR A 93 0.70 -0.85 5.76
CA THR A 93 -0.67 -0.91 6.27
C THR A 93 -0.93 0.22 7.27
N LEU A 94 0.00 0.46 8.20
CA LEU A 94 -0.11 1.54 9.18
C LEU A 94 -0.09 2.93 8.53
N PHE A 95 0.71 3.13 7.48
CA PHE A 95 0.76 4.40 6.75
C PHE A 95 -0.59 4.77 6.15
N PHE A 96 -1.22 3.85 5.41
CA PHE A 96 -2.54 4.08 4.79
C PHE A 96 -3.70 4.03 5.78
N SER A 97 -3.49 3.54 7.00
CA SER A 97 -4.48 3.58 8.08
C SER A 97 -4.61 4.95 8.77
N ARG A 98 -3.72 5.91 8.46
CA ARG A 98 -3.75 7.24 9.05
C ARG A 98 -5.01 8.01 8.60
N ARG A 99 -5.39 9.03 9.36
CA ARG A 99 -6.58 9.85 9.04
C ARG A 99 -6.38 10.75 7.81
N THR A 100 -5.15 10.93 7.34
CA THR A 100 -4.78 11.91 6.30
C THR A 100 -3.79 11.36 5.26
N PRO A 101 -4.08 10.25 4.55
CA PRO A 101 -3.32 9.89 3.36
C PRO A 101 -3.71 10.89 2.26
N SER A 102 -2.79 11.78 1.86
CA SER A 102 -3.02 12.65 0.70
C SER A 102 -2.82 11.83 -0.57
N ILE A 103 -3.57 12.17 -1.63
CA ILE A 103 -3.46 11.48 -2.91
C ILE A 103 -2.03 11.53 -3.49
N ALA A 104 -1.25 12.56 -3.18
CA ALA A 104 0.15 12.63 -3.61
C ALA A 104 1.10 11.74 -2.80
N THR A 105 0.73 11.31 -1.59
CA THR A 105 1.53 10.33 -0.83
C THR A 105 1.39 8.90 -1.36
N VAL A 106 0.43 8.65 -2.26
CA VAL A 106 0.17 7.31 -2.81
C VAL A 106 1.34 6.82 -3.64
N ILE A 107 1.90 7.64 -4.55
CA ILE A 107 3.03 7.23 -5.41
C ILE A 107 4.29 6.96 -4.58
N PRO A 108 4.77 7.87 -3.69
CA PRO A 108 5.91 7.59 -2.83
C PRO A 108 5.71 6.36 -1.93
N ALA A 109 4.50 6.14 -1.43
CA ALA A 109 4.21 4.95 -0.64
C ALA A 109 4.22 3.68 -1.49
N MET A 110 3.74 3.73 -2.74
CA MET A 110 3.85 2.61 -3.68
C MET A 110 5.31 2.31 -4.05
N ASP A 111 6.15 3.33 -4.29
CA ASP A 111 7.58 3.16 -4.55
C ASP A 111 8.29 2.51 -3.36
N HIS A 112 8.00 2.98 -2.14
CA HIS A 112 8.57 2.40 -0.93
C HIS A 112 8.14 0.94 -0.72
N ILE A 113 6.88 0.61 -1.02
CA ILE A 113 6.40 -0.78 -0.99
C ILE A 113 7.11 -1.61 -2.07
N ASP A 114 7.27 -1.09 -3.28
CA ASP A 114 7.93 -1.81 -4.38
C ASP A 114 9.38 -2.15 -4.06
N GLU A 115 10.12 -1.18 -3.53
CA GLU A 115 11.50 -1.36 -3.06
C GLU A 115 11.55 -2.40 -1.93
N HIS A 116 10.71 -2.24 -0.91
CA HIS A 116 10.68 -3.15 0.23
C HIS A 116 10.35 -4.60 -0.19
N LEU A 117 9.38 -4.79 -1.09
CA LEU A 117 9.04 -6.11 -1.64
C LEU A 117 10.18 -6.69 -2.48
N ALA A 118 10.88 -5.87 -3.26
CA ALA A 118 12.03 -6.32 -4.07
C ALA A 118 13.19 -6.77 -3.19
N THR A 119 13.55 -5.98 -2.18
CA THR A 119 14.60 -6.33 -1.22
C THR A 119 14.24 -7.60 -0.45
N ALA A 120 13.01 -7.71 0.05
CA ALA A 120 12.55 -8.89 0.77
C ALA A 120 12.47 -10.15 -0.11
N ALA A 121 12.21 -10.02 -1.42
CA ALA A 121 12.20 -11.17 -2.33
C ALA A 121 13.58 -11.80 -2.53
N ILE A 122 14.64 -11.00 -2.44
CA ILE A 122 16.03 -11.45 -2.65
C ILE A 122 16.64 -11.95 -1.33
N ASP A 123 16.23 -11.39 -0.19
CA ASP A 123 16.76 -11.75 1.13
C ASP A 123 16.61 -13.25 1.46
N ASN A 124 17.70 -13.90 1.85
CA ASN A 124 17.75 -15.32 2.23
C ASN A 124 17.06 -15.63 3.57
N LYS A 125 16.65 -14.61 4.32
CA LYS A 125 15.85 -14.76 5.54
C LYS A 125 14.47 -15.37 5.29
N TYR A 126 13.88 -15.15 4.11
CA TYR A 126 12.51 -15.57 3.83
C TYR A 126 12.45 -16.94 3.13
N PRO A 127 11.49 -17.81 3.51
CA PRO A 127 11.26 -19.07 2.83
C PRO A 127 10.77 -18.85 1.40
N LEU A 128 10.99 -19.84 0.54
CA LEU A 128 10.63 -19.79 -0.89
C LEU A 128 9.16 -19.43 -1.12
N ALA A 129 8.26 -19.90 -0.25
CA ALA A 129 6.84 -19.59 -0.31
C ALA A 129 6.55 -18.08 -0.16
N ILE A 130 7.24 -17.40 0.77
CA ILE A 130 7.11 -15.96 0.94
C ILE A 130 7.71 -15.23 -0.25
N LYS A 131 8.90 -15.62 -0.72
CA LYS A 131 9.51 -15.02 -1.91
C LYS A 131 8.60 -15.08 -3.14
N ALA A 132 7.97 -16.23 -3.39
CA ALA A 132 6.99 -16.40 -4.46
C ALA A 132 5.76 -15.49 -4.26
N ALA A 133 5.25 -15.39 -3.02
CA ALA A 133 4.15 -14.49 -2.70
C ALA A 133 4.52 -13.01 -2.90
N LEU A 134 5.74 -12.60 -2.54
CA LEU A 134 6.24 -11.24 -2.76
C LEU A 134 6.35 -10.92 -4.26
N ALA A 135 6.84 -11.86 -5.08
CA ALA A 135 6.88 -11.69 -6.53
C ALA A 135 5.48 -11.48 -7.14
N ILE A 136 4.47 -12.24 -6.67
CA ILE A 136 3.07 -12.05 -7.07
C ILE A 136 2.54 -10.71 -6.58
N GLY A 137 2.88 -10.32 -5.35
CA GLY A 137 2.55 -9.02 -4.76
C GLY A 137 3.08 -7.86 -5.59
N LYS A 138 4.37 -7.90 -5.94
CA LYS A 138 5.04 -6.92 -6.81
C LYS A 138 4.37 -6.82 -8.19
N LYS A 139 4.09 -7.96 -8.84
CA LYS A 139 3.36 -7.97 -10.12
C LYS A 139 1.98 -7.32 -10.01
N THR A 140 1.31 -7.52 -8.88
CA THR A 140 0.02 -6.91 -8.59
C THR A 140 0.17 -5.40 -8.38
N LEU A 141 1.18 -4.97 -7.62
CA LEU A 141 1.50 -3.57 -7.39
C LEU A 141 1.79 -2.85 -8.72
N ASN A 142 2.62 -3.43 -9.59
CA ASN A 142 2.92 -2.89 -10.91
C ASN A 142 1.67 -2.69 -11.78
N ARG A 143 0.70 -3.61 -11.70
CA ARG A 143 -0.58 -3.46 -12.40
C ARG A 143 -1.39 -2.26 -11.88
N TYR A 144 -1.31 -1.95 -10.60
CA TYR A 144 -1.93 -0.74 -10.04
C TYR A 144 -1.12 0.51 -10.40
N TYR A 145 0.20 0.40 -10.43
CA TYR A 145 1.12 1.46 -10.85
C TYR A 145 0.83 1.92 -12.28
N ASP A 146 0.64 0.97 -13.20
CA ASP A 146 0.21 1.22 -14.58
C ASP A 146 -1.11 2.01 -14.65
N LYS A 147 -2.03 1.79 -13.70
CA LYS A 147 -3.32 2.50 -13.67
C LYS A 147 -3.22 3.91 -13.10
N THR A 148 -2.37 4.12 -12.09
CA THR A 148 -2.09 5.45 -11.55
C THR A 148 -1.43 6.35 -12.58
N ASP A 149 -0.54 5.80 -13.40
CA ASP A 149 0.10 6.53 -14.51
C ASP A 149 -0.89 6.95 -15.61
N HIS A 150 -1.97 6.19 -15.81
CA HIS A 150 -3.05 6.56 -16.74
C HIS A 150 -4.07 7.56 -16.18
N SER A 151 -3.96 7.93 -14.90
CA SER A 151 -4.90 8.85 -14.27
C SER A 151 -4.33 10.25 -14.21
N GLU A 152 -4.95 11.16 -14.96
CA GLU A 152 -4.62 12.59 -14.89
C GLU A 152 -4.76 13.14 -13.46
N VAL A 153 -5.65 12.58 -12.64
CA VAL A 153 -5.83 13.00 -11.24
C VAL A 153 -4.57 12.74 -10.41
N PHE A 154 -3.87 11.62 -10.60
CA PHE A 154 -2.64 11.33 -9.86
C PHE A 154 -1.45 12.14 -10.40
N ARG A 155 -1.38 12.34 -11.72
CA ARG A 155 -0.36 13.18 -12.37
C ARG A 155 -0.52 14.64 -11.97
N ILE A 156 -1.75 15.15 -12.02
CA ILE A 156 -2.12 16.49 -11.57
C ILE A 156 -1.95 16.59 -10.07
N ALA A 157 -2.32 15.62 -9.23
CA ALA A 157 -2.10 15.70 -7.79
C ALA A 157 -0.62 15.75 -7.41
N MET A 158 0.27 15.06 -8.12
CA MET A 158 1.71 15.22 -7.94
C MET A 158 2.18 16.60 -8.41
N GLY A 159 1.66 17.09 -9.54
CA GLY A 159 1.90 18.45 -10.05
C GLY A 159 1.20 19.56 -9.25
N MET A 160 0.18 19.23 -8.46
CA MET A 160 -0.68 20.14 -7.69
C MET A 160 -0.38 20.10 -6.20
N ASP A 161 0.15 19.04 -5.59
CA ASP A 161 0.83 19.17 -4.30
C ASP A 161 2.03 20.11 -4.44
N PHE A 162 2.58 20.21 -5.65
CA PHE A 162 3.50 21.27 -6.05
C PHE A 162 2.83 22.67 -6.20
N LEU A 163 1.53 22.77 -6.54
CA LEU A 163 0.76 24.03 -6.70
C LEU A 163 -0.16 24.43 -5.51
N THR A 164 -0.49 23.53 -4.58
CA THR A 164 -1.40 23.78 -3.45
C THR A 164 -0.61 24.08 -2.18
N LEU A 165 0.57 23.48 -2.05
CA LEU A 165 1.65 23.99 -1.20
C LEU A 165 2.10 25.40 -1.66
N LEU A 166 1.88 25.73 -2.94
CA LEU A 166 2.06 27.06 -3.54
C LEU A 166 0.90 28.05 -3.26
N HIS A 167 -0.26 27.61 -2.79
CA HIS A 167 -1.43 28.49 -2.59
C HIS A 167 -1.80 28.71 -1.13
N PHE A 168 -1.68 27.69 -0.26
CA PHE A 168 -1.97 27.88 1.17
C PHE A 168 -0.94 28.78 1.86
N PHE A 169 0.29 28.78 1.34
CA PHE A 169 1.28 29.72 1.79
C PHE A 169 1.14 31.07 1.07
N SER A 170 0.33 31.30 0.00
CA SER A 170 0.49 32.49 -0.87
C SER A 170 0.48 33.86 -0.16
N ASN A 171 -0.14 33.97 1.03
CA ASN A 171 -0.13 35.19 1.84
C ASN A 171 1.01 35.28 2.89
N LEU A 172 1.93 34.31 2.91
CA LEU A 172 3.20 34.28 3.66
C LEU A 172 4.40 33.69 2.82
N LEU A 173 4.15 33.30 1.55
CA LEU A 173 4.97 32.50 0.60
C LEU A 173 5.83 33.36 -0.34
N LEU A 174 6.79 34.09 0.21
CA LEU A 174 7.83 34.70 -0.61
C LEU A 174 9.23 34.26 -0.17
N VAL A 175 9.32 33.10 0.49
CA VAL A 175 10.57 32.50 0.94
C VAL A 175 10.73 31.13 0.28
N LEU A 176 11.03 31.23 -1.01
CA LEU A 176 11.46 30.19 -1.92
C LEU A 176 12.83 29.66 -1.46
N HIS A 177 12.92 28.50 -0.78
CA HIS A 177 14.23 27.85 -0.54
C HIS A 177 14.49 26.70 -1.55
N PRO A 178 15.60 26.73 -2.33
CA PRO A 178 15.67 26.12 -3.69
C PRO A 178 16.13 24.66 -3.83
N ARG A 179 15.96 23.75 -2.85
CA ARG A 179 16.89 22.59 -2.78
C ARG A 179 16.46 21.19 -3.24
N HIS A 180 15.21 20.88 -3.57
CA HIS A 180 14.85 19.47 -3.86
C HIS A 180 13.94 19.21 -5.07
N LYS A 181 13.80 20.17 -6.00
CA LYS A 181 12.81 20.09 -7.09
C LYS A 181 13.13 19.03 -8.17
N LEU A 182 14.41 18.72 -8.39
CA LEU A 182 14.88 17.67 -9.31
C LEU A 182 15.78 16.64 -8.60
N GLN A 183 16.33 17.01 -7.45
CA GLN A 183 17.27 16.19 -6.67
C GLN A 183 16.62 14.90 -6.18
N TYR A 184 15.32 14.91 -5.85
CA TYR A 184 14.61 13.70 -5.42
C TYR A 184 14.60 12.62 -6.51
N PHE A 185 14.19 12.97 -7.73
CA PHE A 185 14.13 12.02 -8.85
C PHE A 185 15.53 11.53 -9.25
N LYS A 186 16.53 12.42 -9.21
CA LYS A 186 17.94 12.04 -9.41
C LYS A 186 18.45 11.10 -8.32
N ASN A 187 18.11 11.36 -7.05
CA ASN A 187 18.50 10.53 -5.91
C ASN A 187 17.74 9.19 -5.88
N ALA A 188 16.52 9.15 -6.43
CA ALA A 188 15.72 7.95 -6.63
C ALA A 188 16.12 7.14 -7.89
N GLY A 189 17.15 7.58 -8.62
CA GLY A 189 17.68 6.87 -9.79
C GLY A 189 16.80 6.94 -11.04
N TRP A 190 15.87 7.90 -11.12
CA TRP A 190 15.07 8.10 -12.33
C TRP A 190 15.95 8.64 -13.45
N GLN A 191 15.81 8.12 -14.67
CA GLN A 191 16.61 8.62 -15.79
C GLN A 191 16.22 10.05 -16.16
N ASP A 192 17.19 10.85 -16.59
CA ASP A 192 17.02 12.29 -16.85
C ASP A 192 15.90 12.58 -17.88
N GLU A 193 15.71 11.70 -18.88
CA GLU A 193 14.60 11.82 -19.86
C GLU A 193 13.20 11.77 -19.22
N TRP A 194 13.05 11.07 -18.10
CA TRP A 194 11.77 10.99 -17.36
C TRP A 194 11.52 12.23 -16.53
N ILE A 195 12.60 12.80 -15.99
CA ILE A 195 12.57 14.03 -15.21
C ILE A 195 12.15 15.18 -16.13
N GLU A 196 12.74 15.26 -17.32
CA GLU A 196 12.38 16.25 -18.35
C GLU A 196 10.93 16.08 -18.83
N ARG A 197 10.50 14.84 -19.07
CA ARG A 197 9.13 14.57 -19.52
C ARG A 197 8.09 14.89 -18.44
N ALA A 198 8.37 14.57 -17.18
CA ALA A 198 7.50 14.94 -16.06
C ALA A 198 7.40 16.46 -15.90
N GLU A 199 8.51 17.18 -16.07
CA GLU A 199 8.52 18.64 -16.08
C GLU A 199 7.69 19.21 -17.24
N GLU A 200 7.84 18.66 -18.45
CA GLU A 200 7.07 19.06 -19.64
C GLU A 200 5.57 18.85 -19.45
N ILE A 201 5.16 17.72 -18.87
CA ILE A 201 3.74 17.42 -18.58
C ILE A 201 3.18 18.45 -17.60
N VAL A 202 3.88 18.74 -16.50
CA VAL A 202 3.42 19.68 -15.47
C VAL A 202 3.33 21.10 -16.03
N ARG A 203 4.31 21.53 -16.84
CA ARG A 203 4.28 22.82 -17.53
C ARG A 203 3.12 22.89 -18.53
N THR A 204 2.92 21.85 -19.33
CA THR A 204 1.84 21.79 -20.32
C THR A 204 0.47 21.85 -19.66
N GLU A 205 0.24 21.09 -18.59
CA GLU A 205 -1.02 21.14 -17.84
C GLU A 205 -1.23 22.47 -17.12
N PHE A 206 -0.17 23.08 -16.60
CA PHE A 206 -0.22 24.43 -16.01
C PHE A 206 -0.60 25.47 -17.07
N ASP A 207 0.03 25.43 -18.24
CA ASP A 207 -0.26 26.36 -19.34
C ASP A 207 -1.68 26.15 -19.90
N LEU A 208 -2.15 24.90 -19.96
CA LEU A 208 -3.51 24.57 -20.40
C LEU A 208 -4.59 24.97 -19.39
N SER A 209 -4.33 24.77 -18.09
CA SER A 209 -5.33 24.97 -17.03
C SER A 209 -5.29 26.38 -16.43
N TYR A 210 -4.13 27.04 -16.44
CA TYR A 210 -3.89 28.33 -15.77
C TYR A 210 -3.24 29.38 -16.68
N GLY A 211 -2.65 28.99 -17.82
CA GLY A 211 -1.97 29.91 -18.74
C GLY A 211 -2.88 30.85 -19.53
N SER A 212 -4.21 30.62 -19.54
CA SER A 212 -5.19 31.51 -20.19
C SER A 212 -5.81 32.56 -19.27
N MET A 213 -5.36 32.66 -18.00
CA MET A 213 -5.84 33.69 -17.07
C MET A 213 -5.42 35.11 -17.46
N ASP A 214 -4.50 35.27 -18.42
CA ASP A 214 -4.12 36.56 -19.00
C ASP A 214 -4.48 36.61 -20.50
N THR A 215 -5.77 36.80 -20.80
CA THR A 215 -6.29 37.77 -21.81
C THR A 215 -7.76 37.49 -22.12
N THR A 216 -8.63 38.35 -21.63
CA THR A 216 -9.99 38.52 -22.13
C THR A 216 -9.98 38.85 -23.62
N SER A 217 -10.56 37.99 -24.47
CA SER A 217 -11.61 38.32 -25.46
C SER A 217 -11.77 37.15 -26.44
N GLY A 218 -13.02 36.82 -26.74
CA GLY A 218 -13.41 35.52 -27.27
C GLY A 218 -12.92 35.19 -28.68
N GLU A 219 -12.73 33.90 -28.91
CA GLU A 219 -12.99 33.24 -30.20
C GLU A 219 -13.02 31.72 -30.01
N THR A 220 -14.13 31.11 -30.43
CA THR A 220 -14.36 29.67 -30.48
C THR A 220 -13.30 28.97 -31.35
N ARG A 221 -12.55 27.98 -30.82
CA ARG A 221 -11.76 27.05 -31.66
C ARG A 221 -11.85 25.59 -31.21
N LEU A 222 -12.04 24.75 -32.22
CA LEU A 222 -12.28 23.30 -32.23
C LEU A 222 -11.25 22.45 -31.46
N PRO A 223 -11.64 21.24 -30.99
CA PRO A 223 -10.75 20.35 -30.25
C PRO A 223 -9.65 19.81 -31.18
N LYS A 224 -8.39 20.18 -30.91
CA LYS A 224 -7.22 19.55 -31.57
C LYS A 224 -6.96 18.19 -30.94
N SER A 225 -6.71 17.22 -31.80
CA SER A 225 -6.55 15.79 -31.53
C SER A 225 -5.60 15.49 -30.36
N LYS A 226 -6.04 14.61 -29.46
CA LYS A 226 -5.20 13.97 -28.43
C LYS A 226 -4.01 13.28 -29.11
N VAL A 227 -2.82 13.85 -28.98
CA VAL A 227 -1.58 13.12 -29.26
C VAL A 227 -1.39 12.17 -28.08
N CYS A 228 -1.50 10.87 -28.36
CA CYS A 228 -1.37 9.82 -27.36
C CYS A 228 0.09 9.77 -26.91
N ALA A 229 0.38 10.24 -25.68
CA ALA A 229 1.69 10.05 -25.07
C ALA A 229 1.98 8.54 -24.93
N PRO A 230 3.20 8.06 -25.24
CA PRO A 230 3.54 6.66 -25.08
C PRO A 230 3.57 6.29 -23.58
N LYS A 231 3.01 5.10 -23.28
CA LYS A 231 2.75 4.58 -21.93
C LYS A 231 4.05 4.28 -21.16
N LEU A 232 4.13 4.69 -19.90
CA LEU A 232 5.20 4.30 -18.96
C LEU A 232 5.29 2.76 -18.77
N SER A 233 4.16 2.07 -18.95
CA SER A 233 3.98 0.61 -18.91
C SER A 233 4.86 -0.18 -19.91
N SER A 234 5.30 0.41 -21.03
CA SER A 234 6.13 -0.31 -22.00
C SER A 234 7.56 -0.58 -21.50
N TYR A 235 8.03 0.20 -20.51
CA TYR A 235 9.43 0.18 -20.08
C TYR A 235 9.71 -0.75 -18.90
N ILE A 236 8.74 -0.98 -18.00
CA ILE A 236 8.88 -1.99 -16.92
C ILE A 236 9.03 -3.40 -17.53
N LYS A 237 8.40 -3.67 -18.68
CA LYS A 237 8.59 -4.93 -19.42
C LYS A 237 10.02 -5.14 -19.93
N SER A 238 10.79 -4.07 -20.19
CA SER A 238 12.17 -4.15 -20.71
C SER A 238 13.26 -4.13 -19.63
N HIS A 239 12.93 -3.82 -18.36
CA HIS A 239 13.90 -3.81 -17.25
C HIS A 239 13.60 -4.82 -16.13
N CYS A 240 12.45 -5.51 -16.16
CA CYS A 240 12.13 -6.61 -15.24
C CYS A 240 12.27 -8.02 -15.86
N LEU A 241 13.01 -8.17 -16.97
CA LEU A 241 13.51 -9.48 -17.40
C LEU A 241 14.89 -9.69 -16.77
N LEU A 242 14.87 -10.08 -15.49
CA LEU A 242 15.80 -10.99 -14.81
C LEU A 242 15.13 -11.47 -13.52
#